data_AF-A0A498LGC4-F1
#
_entry.id   AF-A0A498LGC4-F1
#
_cell.length_a   1.000
_cell.length_b   1.000
_cell.length_c   1.000
_cell.angle_alpha   90.00
_cell.angle_beta   90.00
_cell.angle_gamma   90.00
#
_symmetry.space_group_name_H-M   'P 1'
#
loop_
_entity.id
_entity.type
_entity.pdbx_description
1 polymer ?
#
loop_
_entity_poly.entity_id
_entity_poly.type
_entity_poly.pdbx_seq_one_letter_code
_entity_poly.pdbx_strand_id
1 'polypeptide(L)'
;MATLQVYQAQALKHLHEGGPVQGVMQELRAATDFALRATKVMARSLGQVMSTVVVQERHLWLTLAQMADVDKAHFLDAPISQGGLFGDTVEDFAQQFSAVQEQTEALKHILPRRDSATTITK
;
A
#
# COMPACT_ATOMS: atom_id res chain seq x y z
N MET A 1 -2.77 22.41 -17.56
CA MET A 1 -2.70 21.26 -18.51
C MET A 1 -3.56 21.47 -19.74
N ALA A 2 -4.86 21.79 -19.62
CA ALA A 2 -5.72 22.02 -20.78
C ALA A 2 -5.19 23.11 -21.75
N THR A 3 -4.68 24.23 -21.22
CA THR A 3 -4.07 25.31 -22.03
C THR A 3 -2.83 24.85 -22.82
N LEU A 4 -1.99 24.01 -22.21
CA LEU A 4 -0.79 23.46 -22.85
C LEU A 4 -1.14 22.46 -23.95
N GLN A 5 -2.16 21.62 -23.72
CA GLN A 5 -2.64 20.66 -24.71
C GLN A 5 -3.24 21.38 -25.93
N VAL A 6 -4.01 22.46 -25.69
CA VAL A 6 -4.53 23.32 -26.76
C VAL A 6 -3.39 23.95 -27.56
N TYR A 7 -2.36 24.47 -26.87
CA TYR A 7 -1.17 25.02 -27.54
C TYR A 7 -0.41 23.97 -28.36
N GLN A 8 -0.18 22.77 -27.81
CA GLN A 8 0.45 21.66 -28.55
C GLN A 8 -0.35 21.29 -29.81
N ALA A 9 -1.69 21.23 -29.71
CA ALA A 9 -2.55 20.96 -30.85
C ALA A 9 -2.46 22.05 -31.93
N GLN A 10 -2.38 23.32 -31.52
CA GLN A 10 -2.17 24.46 -32.43
C GLN A 10 -0.79 24.42 -33.10
N ALA A 11 0.28 24.14 -32.35
CA ALA A 11 1.63 24.02 -32.88
C ALA A 11 1.75 22.86 -33.89
N LEU A 12 1.11 21.72 -33.60
CA LEU A 12 1.04 20.58 -34.52
C LEU A 12 0.27 20.92 -35.80
N LYS A 13 -0.84 21.65 -35.69
CA LYS A 13 -1.60 22.14 -36.85
C LYS A 13 -0.75 23.08 -37.72
N HIS A 14 -0.03 24.02 -37.12
CA HIS A 14 0.87 24.92 -37.84
C HIS A 14 2.02 24.19 -38.55
N LEU A 15 2.53 23.10 -37.95
CA LEU A 15 3.54 22.26 -38.60
C LEU A 15 2.98 21.51 -39.82
N HIS A 16 1.73 21.03 -39.72
CA HIS A 16 1.03 20.38 -40.84
C HIS A 16 0.76 21.32 -42.00
N GLU A 17 0.47 22.60 -41.71
CA GLU A 17 0.18 23.65 -42.71
C GLU A 17 1.44 24.22 -43.38
N GLY A 18 2.65 23.69 -43.08
CA GLY A 18 3.91 24.10 -43.73
C GLY A 18 4.64 25.26 -43.04
N GLY A 19 4.37 25.51 -41.75
CA GLY A 19 5.07 26.52 -40.95
C GLY A 19 6.56 26.20 -40.69
N PRO A 20 7.34 27.19 -40.20
CA PRO A 20 8.79 27.03 -39.97
C PRO A 20 9.09 25.90 -38.96
N VAL A 21 9.72 24.83 -39.47
CA VAL A 21 9.85 23.54 -38.77
C VAL A 21 10.73 23.62 -37.51
N GLN A 22 11.83 24.37 -37.54
CA GLN A 22 12.83 24.31 -36.45
C GLN A 22 12.35 24.94 -35.14
N GLY A 23 11.73 26.13 -35.19
CA GLY A 23 11.22 26.82 -34.00
C GLY A 23 10.04 26.09 -33.37
N VAL A 24 9.07 25.71 -34.20
CA VAL A 24 7.85 24.99 -33.75
C VAL A 24 8.19 23.62 -33.16
N MET A 25 9.18 22.89 -33.70
CA MET A 25 9.62 21.62 -33.13
C MET A 25 10.31 21.77 -31.77
N GLN A 26 11.07 22.85 -31.57
CA GLN A 26 11.69 23.16 -30.29
C GLN A 26 10.64 23.50 -29.23
N GLU A 27 9.64 24.31 -29.60
CA GLU A 27 8.50 24.64 -28.75
C GLU A 27 7.67 23.40 -28.39
N LEU A 28 7.39 22.53 -29.37
CA LEU A 28 6.65 21.29 -29.14
C LEU A 28 7.40 20.35 -28.19
N ARG A 29 8.74 20.26 -28.33
CA ARG A 29 9.58 19.50 -27.40
C ARG A 29 9.50 20.06 -25.98
N ALA A 30 9.66 21.37 -25.83
CA ALA A 30 9.59 22.03 -24.53
C ALA A 30 8.21 21.86 -23.87
N ALA A 31 7.12 22.01 -24.64
CA ALA A 31 5.76 21.78 -24.17
C ALA A 31 5.54 20.32 -23.74
N THR A 32 6.08 19.37 -24.49
CA THR A 32 5.98 17.93 -24.16
C THR A 32 6.78 17.58 -22.91
N ASP A 33 8.01 18.08 -22.78
CA ASP A 33 8.83 17.89 -21.59
C ASP A 33 8.15 18.46 -20.34
N PHE A 34 7.51 19.64 -20.48
CA PHE A 34 6.73 20.23 -19.41
C PHE A 34 5.53 19.36 -19.05
N ALA A 35 4.77 18.89 -20.04
CA ALA A 35 3.61 18.02 -19.83
C ALA A 35 4.00 16.73 -19.09
N LEU A 36 5.11 16.09 -19.49
CA LEU A 36 5.62 14.87 -18.85
C LEU A 36 6.05 15.13 -17.40
N ARG A 37 6.73 16.24 -17.11
CA ARG A 37 7.10 16.61 -15.74
C ARG A 37 5.88 16.88 -14.88
N ALA A 38 4.89 17.61 -15.41
CA ALA A 38 3.64 17.88 -14.71
C ALA A 38 2.88 16.58 -14.39
N THR A 39 2.76 15.67 -15.36
CA THR A 39 2.12 14.36 -15.17
C THR A 39 2.88 13.50 -14.16
N LYS A 40 4.23 13.51 -14.19
CA LYS A 40 5.04 12.81 -13.19
C LYS A 40 4.78 13.31 -11.77
N VAL A 41 4.72 14.63 -11.58
CA VAL A 41 4.40 15.23 -10.27
C VAL A 41 2.99 14.85 -9.83
N MET A 42 2.02 14.91 -10.75
CA MET A 42 0.64 14.51 -10.48
C MET A 42 0.51 13.04 -10.09
N ALA A 43 1.18 12.14 -10.81
CA ALA A 43 1.22 10.71 -10.48
C ALA A 43 1.83 10.47 -9.09
N ARG A 44 2.90 11.20 -8.76
CA ARG A 44 3.52 11.12 -7.42
C ARG A 44 2.57 11.62 -6.33
N SER A 45 1.92 12.77 -6.51
CA SER A 45 0.97 13.28 -5.53
C SER A 45 -0.24 12.36 -5.37
N LEU A 46 -0.74 11.79 -6.47
CA LEU A 46 -1.82 10.82 -6.43
C LEU A 46 -1.41 9.56 -5.66
N GLY A 47 -0.22 9.02 -5.93
CA GLY A 47 0.32 7.87 -5.19
C GLY A 47 0.46 8.15 -3.69
N GLN A 48 0.87 9.37 -3.30
CA GLN A 48 0.91 9.77 -1.89
C GLN A 48 -0.48 9.79 -1.27
N VAL A 49 -1.48 10.37 -1.93
CA VAL A 49 -2.86 10.38 -1.44
C VAL A 49 -3.41 8.96 -1.30
N MET A 50 -3.21 8.11 -2.31
CA MET A 50 -3.63 6.70 -2.26
C MET A 50 -2.95 5.96 -1.11
N SER A 51 -1.66 6.20 -0.87
CA SER A 51 -0.94 5.62 0.26
C SER A 51 -1.56 6.05 1.60
N THR A 52 -1.99 7.31 1.75
CA THR A 52 -2.64 7.75 2.99
C THR A 52 -3.98 7.07 3.23
N VAL A 53 -4.76 6.82 2.17
CA VAL A 53 -6.03 6.07 2.25
C VAL A 53 -5.79 4.64 2.72
N VAL A 54 -4.79 3.96 2.15
CA VAL A 54 -4.41 2.60 2.56
C VAL A 54 -4.02 2.55 4.03
N VAL A 55 -3.21 3.50 4.50
CA VAL A 55 -2.80 3.58 5.91
C VAL A 55 -4.00 3.80 6.83
N GLN A 56 -4.93 4.70 6.46
CA GLN A 56 -6.16 4.90 7.23
C GLN A 56 -7.03 3.65 7.30
N GLU A 57 -7.17 2.93 6.20
CA GLU A 57 -7.93 1.68 6.16
C GLU A 57 -7.28 0.61 7.04
N ARG A 58 -5.95 0.47 7.01
CA ARG A 58 -5.21 -0.42 7.93
C ARG A 58 -5.46 -0.07 9.39
N HIS A 59 -5.35 1.21 9.75
CA HIS A 59 -5.62 1.65 11.12
C HIS A 59 -7.06 1.31 11.56
N LEU A 60 -8.05 1.51 10.69
CA LEU A 60 -9.44 1.17 10.99
C LEU A 60 -9.59 -0.34 11.25
N TRP A 61 -9.10 -1.18 10.34
CA TRP A 61 -9.18 -2.64 10.49
C TRP A 61 -8.47 -3.12 11.77
N LEU A 62 -7.28 -2.61 12.07
CA LEU A 62 -6.52 -3.00 13.27
C LEU A 62 -7.14 -2.46 14.57
N THR A 63 -7.88 -1.35 14.52
CA THR A 63 -8.63 -0.85 15.68
C THR A 63 -9.79 -1.76 16.02
N LEU A 64 -10.44 -2.32 15.00
CA LEU A 64 -11.54 -3.27 15.15
C LEU A 64 -11.05 -4.69 15.46
N ALA A 65 -9.80 -5.01 15.10
CA ALA A 65 -9.17 -6.27 15.44
C ALA A 65 -8.86 -6.34 16.96
N GLN A 66 -9.29 -7.43 17.61
CA GLN A 66 -8.96 -7.72 19.00
C GLN A 66 -7.51 -8.26 19.10
N MET A 67 -6.54 -7.41 18.79
CA MET A 67 -5.12 -7.73 18.79
C MET A 67 -4.35 -6.86 19.78
N ALA A 68 -3.19 -7.33 20.26
CA ALA A 68 -2.31 -6.52 21.09
C ALA A 68 -1.65 -5.42 20.24
N ASP A 69 -1.39 -4.26 20.84
CA ASP A 69 -0.82 -3.12 20.10
C ASP A 69 0.59 -3.40 19.56
N VAL A 70 1.35 -4.31 20.20
CA VAL A 70 2.65 -4.76 19.70
C VAL A 70 2.54 -5.50 18.37
N ASP A 71 1.48 -6.29 18.19
CA ASP A 71 1.24 -7.05 16.95
C ASP A 71 0.73 -6.12 15.86
N LYS A 72 -0.13 -5.14 16.21
CA LYS A 72 -0.66 -4.14 15.26
C LYS A 72 0.44 -3.32 14.60
N ALA A 73 1.52 -2.99 15.32
CA ALA A 73 2.64 -2.21 14.79
C ALA A 73 3.24 -2.88 13.54
N HIS A 74 3.39 -4.21 13.57
CA HIS A 74 3.93 -4.97 12.44
C HIS A 74 3.10 -4.84 11.17
N PHE A 75 1.76 -4.84 11.30
CA PHE A 75 0.84 -4.64 10.17
C PHE A 75 0.82 -3.21 9.62
N LEU A 76 1.09 -2.22 10.46
CA LEU A 76 1.17 -0.82 10.04
C LEU A 76 2.44 -0.56 9.22
N ASP A 77 3.56 -1.15 9.63
CA ASP A 77 4.86 -0.99 8.99
C ASP A 77 5.03 -1.83 7.71
N ALA A 78 4.10 -2.74 7.41
CA ALA A 78 4.14 -3.56 6.22
C ALA A 78 4.17 -2.70 4.93
N PRO A 79 4.91 -3.09 3.88
CA PRO A 79 4.84 -2.38 2.60
C PRO A 79 3.43 -2.49 1.99
N ILE A 80 3.04 -1.51 1.17
CA ILE A 80 1.80 -1.60 0.40
C ILE A 80 2.03 -2.56 -0.77
N SER A 81 1.28 -3.66 -0.80
CA SER A 81 1.32 -4.66 -1.86
C SER A 81 0.09 -4.55 -2.76
N GLN A 82 0.21 -4.93 -4.03
CA GLN A 82 -0.94 -5.05 -4.94
C GLN A 82 -1.86 -6.22 -4.58
N GLY A 83 -1.35 -7.23 -3.85
CA GLY A 83 -2.09 -8.44 -3.50
C GLY A 83 -3.10 -8.29 -2.36
N GLY A 84 -3.06 -7.18 -1.61
CA GLY A 84 -4.00 -6.93 -0.52
C GLY A 84 -3.54 -5.86 0.46
N LEU A 85 -4.46 -5.44 1.34
CA LEU A 85 -4.27 -4.31 2.25
C LEU A 85 -3.04 -4.49 3.16
N PHE A 86 -2.79 -5.70 3.65
CA PHE A 86 -1.70 -6.02 4.57
C PHE A 86 -0.55 -6.81 3.91
N GLY A 87 -0.67 -7.11 2.61
CA GLY A 87 0.30 -7.93 1.88
C GLY A 87 0.49 -9.31 2.51
N ASP A 88 1.72 -9.82 2.43
CA ASP A 88 2.10 -11.16 2.90
C ASP A 88 2.17 -11.27 4.44
N THR A 89 2.18 -10.13 5.14
CA THR A 89 2.24 -10.03 6.61
C THR A 89 1.16 -10.84 7.32
N VAL A 90 -0.02 -11.00 6.70
CA VAL A 90 -1.13 -11.79 7.25
C VAL A 90 -0.78 -13.28 7.25
N GLU A 91 -0.18 -13.76 6.17
CA GLU A 91 0.23 -15.16 6.04
C GLU A 91 1.38 -15.46 7.01
N ASP A 92 2.37 -14.58 7.09
CA ASP A 92 3.48 -14.69 8.04
C ASP A 92 2.98 -14.76 9.49
N PHE A 93 2.03 -13.89 9.86
CA PHE A 93 1.43 -13.89 11.19
C PHE A 93 0.61 -15.16 11.46
N ALA A 94 -0.13 -15.66 10.46
CA ALA A 94 -0.91 -16.90 10.58
C ALA A 94 0.01 -18.12 10.80
N GLN A 95 1.14 -18.17 10.11
CA GLN A 95 2.16 -19.21 10.28
C GLN A 95 2.80 -19.15 11.67
N GLN A 96 3.16 -17.94 12.13
CA GLN A 96 3.71 -17.74 13.47
C GLN A 96 2.71 -18.15 14.57
N PHE A 97 1.44 -17.76 14.43
CA PHE A 97 0.39 -18.15 15.36
C PHE A 97 0.21 -19.66 15.41
N SER A 98 0.20 -20.33 14.25
CA SER A 98 0.10 -21.79 14.16
C SER A 98 1.27 -22.48 14.86
N ALA A 99 2.51 -22.01 14.64
CA ALA A 99 3.69 -22.57 15.29
C ALA A 99 3.66 -22.40 16.82
N VAL A 100 3.22 -21.24 17.31
CA VAL A 100 3.07 -20.99 18.76
C VAL A 100 1.97 -21.86 19.36
N GLN A 101 0.87 -22.07 18.63
CA GLN A 101 -0.21 -22.94 19.06
C GLN A 101 0.27 -24.40 19.18
N GLU A 102 0.97 -24.92 18.19
CA GLU A 102 1.55 -26.27 18.23
C GLU A 102 2.51 -26.46 19.40
N GLN A 103 3.39 -25.48 19.65
CA GLN A 103 4.28 -25.51 20.80
C GLN A 103 3.53 -25.47 22.13
N THR A 104 2.46 -24.68 22.21
CA THR A 104 1.64 -24.56 23.42
C THR A 104 0.90 -25.88 23.71
N GLU A 105 0.35 -26.53 22.70
CA GLU A 105 -0.27 -27.86 22.84
C GLU A 105 0.77 -28.90 23.25
N ALA A 106 1.95 -28.91 22.63
CA ALA A 106 3.05 -29.79 23.02
C ALA A 106 3.47 -29.58 24.49
N LEU A 107 3.55 -28.32 24.95
CA LEU A 107 3.87 -28.00 26.35
C LEU A 107 2.78 -28.46 27.32
N LYS A 108 1.49 -28.36 26.95
CA LYS A 108 0.38 -28.92 27.76
C LYS A 108 0.47 -30.42 27.92
N HIS A 109 0.99 -31.14 26.93
CA HIS A 109 1.23 -32.59 27.01
C HIS A 109 2.43 -32.96 27.91
N ILE A 110 3.39 -32.05 28.09
CA ILE A 110 4.59 -32.27 28.91
C ILE A 110 4.36 -31.86 30.38
N LEU A 111 3.55 -30.84 30.62
CA LEU A 111 3.25 -30.35 31.97
C LEU A 111 2.27 -31.31 32.68
N PRO A 112 2.55 -31.76 33.92
CA PRO A 112 1.62 -32.60 34.67
C PRO A 112 0.31 -31.82 34.86
N ARG A 113 -0.79 -32.38 34.35
CA ARG A 113 -2.13 -31.84 34.57
C ARG A 113 -2.35 -31.79 36.08
N ARG A 114 -2.57 -30.60 36.64
CA ARG A 114 -2.91 -30.47 38.06
C ARG A 114 -4.30 -31.04 38.21
N ASP A 115 -4.39 -32.32 38.54
CA ASP A 115 -5.66 -32.96 38.86
C ASP A 115 -6.29 -32.14 39.98
N SER A 116 -7.43 -31.52 39.68
CA SER A 116 -8.29 -30.94 40.70
C SER A 116 -8.64 -32.08 41.64
N ALA A 117 -7.97 -32.12 42.78
CA ALA A 117 -8.15 -33.14 43.79
C ALA A 117 -9.64 -33.21 44.14
N THR A 118 -10.24 -34.33 43.75
CA THR A 118 -11.48 -34.87 44.26
C THR A 118 -11.51 -34.67 45.78
N THR A 119 -12.31 -33.73 46.26
CA THR A 119 -12.68 -33.68 47.67
C THR A 119 -14.12 -34.18 47.77
N ILE A 120 -14.25 -35.50 47.84
CA ILE A 120 -15.38 -36.16 48.48
C ILE A 120 -15.12 -36.09 49.98
N THR A 121 -16.06 -35.55 50.75
CA THR A 121 -16.42 -35.86 52.16
C THR A 121 -17.20 -34.64 52.71
N LYS A 122 -18.34 -34.72 53.38
CA LYS A 122 -19.18 -35.80 53.91
C LYS A 122 -20.55 -35.18 54.19
#